data_AF-A0A963NJK9-F1
#
_entry.id   AF-A0A963NJK9-F1
#
_cell.length_a   1.000
_cell.length_b   1.000
_cell.length_c   1.000
_cell.angle_alpha   90.00
_cell.angle_beta   90.00
_cell.angle_gamma   90.00
#
_symmetry.space_group_name_H-M   'P 1'
#
loop_
_entity.id
_entity.type
_entity.pdbx_description
1 polymer ?
#
loop_
_entity_poly.entity_id
_entity_poly.type
_entity_poly.pdbx_seq_one_letter_code
_entity_poly.pdbx_strand_id
1 'polypeptide(L)'
;MDDFGMHAGVCEAALLLAWQGRAQAIGCMVGAPAWAQWAPELEEIDARQTEIGLHLDLTQYPLLLPPHKLGPLILQSWLRTLDSSSVRSEICAQLDAFEQHTGRPPAYVDGHQHVH
;
A
#
# COMPACT_ATOMS: atom_id res chain seq x y z
N MET A 1 8.29 -0.36 -7.83
CA MET A 1 7.45 0.72 -8.38
C MET A 1 6.48 0.99 -7.28
N ASP A 2 6.64 2.12 -6.63
CA ASP A 2 5.92 2.39 -5.39
C ASP A 2 4.73 3.31 -5.72
N ASP A 3 3.79 3.45 -4.79
CA ASP A 3 2.64 4.35 -4.91
C ASP A 3 1.52 3.95 -5.91
N PHE A 4 1.39 2.66 -6.23
CA PHE A 4 0.27 2.20 -7.06
C PHE A 4 -1.07 2.49 -6.36
N GLY A 5 -1.96 3.21 -7.03
CA GLY A 5 -3.23 3.68 -6.46
C GLY A 5 -3.28 5.18 -6.17
N MET A 6 -2.16 5.91 -6.20
CA MET A 6 -2.18 7.38 -6.02
C MET A 6 -2.81 8.12 -7.20
N HIS A 7 -2.37 7.81 -8.42
CA HIS A 7 -2.82 8.49 -9.64
C HIS A 7 -2.91 7.50 -10.80
N ALA A 8 -3.87 7.72 -11.70
CA ALA A 8 -4.06 6.90 -12.89
C ALA A 8 -2.78 6.74 -13.72
N GLY A 9 -2.00 7.82 -13.91
CA GLY A 9 -0.75 7.74 -14.67
C GLY A 9 0.35 6.91 -13.99
N VAL A 10 0.38 6.85 -12.65
CA VAL A 10 1.30 5.98 -11.91
C VAL A 10 0.87 4.53 -12.06
N CYS A 11 -0.43 4.26 -11.93
CA CYS A 11 -0.99 2.93 -12.13
C CYS A 11 -0.72 2.42 -13.56
N GLU A 12 -1.02 3.23 -14.57
CA GLU A 12 -0.79 2.89 -15.98
C GLU A 12 0.69 2.58 -16.25
N ALA A 13 1.60 3.44 -15.78
CA ALA A 13 3.04 3.20 -15.93
C ALA A 13 3.50 1.92 -15.22
N ALA A 14 2.97 1.63 -14.03
CA ALA A 14 3.29 0.41 -13.30
C ALA A 14 2.86 -0.84 -14.05
N LEU A 15 1.62 -0.87 -14.56
CA LEU A 15 1.10 -1.98 -15.37
C LEU A 15 1.91 -2.18 -16.65
N LEU A 16 2.20 -1.10 -17.38
CA LEU A 16 3.02 -1.17 -18.59
C LEU A 16 4.41 -1.74 -18.33
N LEU A 17 5.05 -1.35 -17.22
CA LEU A 17 6.35 -1.88 -16.82
C LEU A 17 6.26 -3.34 -16.36
N ALA A 18 5.19 -3.73 -15.68
CA ALA A 18 4.96 -5.12 -15.28
C ALA A 18 4.75 -6.03 -16.49
N TRP A 19 3.91 -5.64 -17.46
CA TRP A 19 3.69 -6.40 -18.69
C TRP A 19 4.93 -6.51 -19.57
N GLN A 20 5.84 -5.54 -19.50
CA GLN A 20 7.14 -5.62 -20.17
C GLN A 20 8.18 -6.47 -19.40
N GLY A 21 7.84 -7.01 -18.22
CA GLY A 21 8.77 -7.72 -17.35
C GLY A 21 9.87 -6.81 -16.78
N ARG A 22 9.63 -5.50 -16.70
CA ARG A 22 10.58 -4.47 -16.25
C ARG A 22 10.31 -3.96 -14.85
N ALA A 23 9.13 -4.23 -14.30
CA ALA A 23 8.82 -4.02 -12.89
C ALA A 23 8.84 -5.37 -12.17
N GLN A 24 9.80 -5.53 -11.25
CA GLN A 24 9.91 -6.73 -10.42
C GLN A 24 8.99 -6.68 -9.20
N ALA A 25 8.66 -5.47 -8.73
CA ALA A 25 7.80 -5.27 -7.57
C ALA A 25 6.92 -4.02 -7.73
N ILE A 26 5.66 -4.11 -7.29
CA ILE A 26 4.68 -3.01 -7.23
C ILE A 26 4.15 -2.88 -5.81
N GLY A 27 4.33 -1.71 -5.19
CA GLY A 27 3.81 -1.37 -3.88
C GLY A 27 2.48 -0.65 -4.00
N CYS A 28 1.42 -1.22 -3.41
CA CYS A 28 0.04 -0.75 -3.55
C CYS A 28 -0.43 0.07 -2.35
N MET A 29 -0.90 1.29 -2.58
CA MET A 29 -1.54 2.15 -1.59
C MET A 29 -3.06 1.98 -1.66
N VAL A 30 -3.62 1.12 -0.82
CA VAL A 30 -5.03 0.71 -0.89
C VAL A 30 -6.03 1.79 -0.48
N GLY A 31 -5.62 2.77 0.32
CA GLY A 31 -6.45 3.93 0.67
C GLY A 31 -6.43 5.05 -0.36
N ALA A 32 -5.54 4.97 -1.35
CA ALA A 32 -5.35 6.03 -2.32
C ALA A 32 -6.50 6.09 -3.36
N PRO A 33 -6.78 7.28 -3.92
CA PRO A 33 -8.04 7.53 -4.65
C PRO A 33 -8.20 6.71 -5.94
N ALA A 34 -7.10 6.29 -6.57
CA ALA A 34 -7.14 5.48 -7.79
C ALA A 34 -7.15 3.97 -7.49
N TRP A 35 -7.00 3.53 -6.24
CA TRP A 35 -6.92 2.11 -5.89
C TRP A 35 -8.13 1.30 -6.42
N ALA A 36 -9.35 1.69 -6.04
CA ALA A 36 -10.56 0.93 -6.36
C ALA A 36 -10.79 0.75 -7.87
N GLN A 37 -10.31 1.69 -8.69
CA GLN A 37 -10.44 1.62 -10.15
C GLN A 37 -9.37 0.71 -10.78
N TRP A 38 -8.15 0.71 -10.25
CA TRP A 38 -6.99 0.08 -10.90
C TRP A 38 -6.57 -1.25 -10.27
N ALA A 39 -6.99 -1.54 -9.05
CA ALA A 39 -6.67 -2.77 -8.37
C ALA A 39 -7.08 -4.05 -9.12
N PRO A 40 -8.24 -4.12 -9.82
CA PRO A 40 -8.59 -5.32 -10.59
C PRO A 40 -7.59 -5.67 -11.69
N GLU A 41 -6.91 -4.67 -12.27
CA GLU A 41 -5.89 -4.89 -13.30
C GLU A 41 -4.65 -5.65 -12.76
N LEU A 42 -4.44 -5.60 -11.44
CA LEU A 42 -3.36 -6.34 -10.79
C LEU A 42 -3.62 -7.84 -10.74
N GLU A 43 -4.86 -8.30 -10.89
CA GLU A 43 -5.17 -9.74 -10.95
C GLU A 43 -4.60 -10.39 -12.21
N GLU A 44 -4.53 -9.65 -13.32
CA GLU A 44 -4.00 -10.14 -14.60
C GLU A 44 -2.48 -10.24 -14.62
N ILE A 45 -1.79 -9.64 -13.64
CA ILE A 45 -0.34 -9.71 -13.52
C ILE A 45 0.10 -11.07 -12.94
N ASP A 46 0.98 -11.74 -13.68
CA ASP A 46 1.66 -12.95 -13.24
C ASP A 46 2.56 -12.66 -12.04
N ALA A 47 2.21 -13.22 -10.87
CA ALA A 47 2.98 -13.09 -9.63
C ALA A 47 4.40 -13.64 -9.73
N ARG A 48 4.73 -14.44 -10.76
CA ARG A 48 6.09 -14.93 -11.00
C ARG A 48 6.98 -13.88 -11.66
N GLN A 49 6.38 -12.90 -12.32
CA GLN A 49 7.10 -11.84 -13.04
C GLN A 49 7.18 -10.55 -12.23
N THR A 50 6.12 -10.25 -11.47
CA THR A 50 6.04 -9.05 -10.65
C THR A 50 5.42 -9.37 -9.29
N GLU A 51 6.16 -9.07 -8.23
CA GLU A 51 5.69 -9.18 -6.86
C GLU A 51 4.78 -7.99 -6.51
N ILE A 52 3.55 -8.27 -6.11
CA ILE A 52 2.58 -7.24 -5.75
C ILE A 52 2.48 -7.19 -4.24
N GLY A 53 2.90 -6.07 -3.65
CA GLY A 53 2.94 -5.86 -2.22
C GLY A 53 1.98 -4.76 -1.76
N LEU A 54 1.71 -4.75 -0.47
CA LEU A 54 0.98 -3.68 0.21
C LEU A 54 1.96 -2.63 0.71
N HIS A 55 1.72 -1.40 0.32
CA HIS A 55 2.44 -0.23 0.80
C HIS A 55 1.64 0.45 1.91
N LEU A 56 2.03 0.18 3.16
CA LEU A 56 1.36 0.70 4.34
C LEU A 56 1.49 2.21 4.43
N ASP A 57 0.35 2.88 4.53
CA ASP A 57 0.28 4.32 4.67
C ASP A 57 -0.58 4.72 5.87
N LEU A 58 0.07 5.29 6.88
CA LEU A 58 -0.59 5.82 8.08
C LEU A 58 -0.76 7.35 8.00
N THR A 59 -0.26 7.99 6.94
CA THR A 59 0.01 9.42 6.90
C THR A 59 -0.80 10.17 5.87
N GLN A 60 -0.99 9.62 4.67
CA GLN A 60 -1.59 10.35 3.56
C GLN A 60 -3.01 9.86 3.24
N TYR A 61 -3.20 8.54 3.18
CA TYR A 61 -4.44 7.85 2.86
C TYR A 61 -4.70 6.64 3.77
N PRO A 62 -4.77 6.81 5.11
CA PRO A 62 -5.29 5.76 5.98
C PRO A 62 -6.79 5.48 5.71
N LEU A 63 -7.23 4.27 6.03
CA LEU A 63 -8.60 3.79 5.85
C LEU A 63 -9.50 4.06 7.06
N LEU A 64 -9.00 3.80 8.27
CA LEU A 64 -9.77 3.90 9.52
C LEU A 64 -9.32 5.09 10.36
N LEU A 65 -8.03 5.40 10.35
CA LEU A 65 -7.44 6.48 11.14
C LEU A 65 -7.50 7.81 10.40
N PRO A 66 -7.50 8.96 11.11
CA PRO A 66 -7.20 10.24 10.47
C PRO A 66 -5.75 10.24 9.96
N PRO A 67 -5.44 10.98 8.87
CA PRO A 67 -4.07 11.12 8.38
C PRO A 67 -3.18 11.66 9.49
N HIS A 68 -2.21 10.84 9.91
CA HIS A 68 -1.29 11.24 10.95
C HIS A 68 -0.14 12.04 10.35
N LYS A 69 0.24 13.12 11.02
CA LYS A 69 1.52 13.75 10.72
C LYS A 69 2.64 12.82 11.21
N LEU A 70 3.67 12.67 10.38
CA LEU A 70 4.83 11.81 10.67
C LEU A 70 5.52 12.19 12.01
N GLY A 71 5.67 13.49 12.30
CA GLY A 71 6.31 13.96 13.54
C GLY A 71 5.65 13.44 14.82
N PRO A 72 4.33 13.61 14.99
CA PRO A 72 3.57 13.00 16.09
C PRO A 72 3.67 11.47 16.17
N LEU A 73 3.67 10.73 15.05
CA LEU A 73 3.82 9.28 15.07
C LEU A 73 5.19 8.86 15.59
N ILE A 74 6.26 9.49 15.11
CA ILE A 74 7.62 9.26 15.58
C ILE A 74 7.70 9.58 17.07
N LEU A 75 7.19 10.74 17.50
CA LEU A 75 7.22 11.16 18.89
C LEU A 75 6.44 10.21 19.81
N GLN A 76 5.23 9.78 19.42
CA GLN A 76 4.42 8.84 20.20
C GLN A 76 5.01 7.43 20.24
N SER A 77 5.66 6.99 19.15
CA SER A 77 6.42 5.74 19.12
C SER A 77 7.59 5.79 20.10
N TRP A 78 8.38 6.89 20.09
CA TRP A 78 9.45 7.13 21.06
C TRP A 78 8.95 7.20 22.51
N LEU A 79 7.80 7.84 22.74
CA LEU A 79 7.19 7.96 24.06
C LEU A 79 6.41 6.70 24.49
N ARG A 80 6.30 5.67 23.63
CA ARG A 80 5.44 4.48 23.80
C ARG A 80 3.98 4.80 24.12
N THR A 81 3.53 5.98 23.73
CA THR A 81 2.14 6.43 23.87
C THR A 81 1.33 6.18 22.60
N LEU A 82 1.95 5.58 21.58
CA LEU A 82 1.27 5.20 20.35
C LEU A 82 0.20 4.15 20.66
N ASP A 83 -1.03 4.43 20.27
CA ASP A 83 -2.11 3.45 20.39
C ASP A 83 -1.90 2.31 19.40
N SER A 84 -1.16 1.30 19.87
CA SER A 84 -0.83 0.10 19.12
C SER A 84 -2.06 -0.67 18.66
N SER A 85 -3.20 -0.51 19.35
CA SER A 85 -4.46 -1.17 18.97
C SER A 85 -5.04 -0.53 17.72
N SER A 86 -5.14 0.79 17.71
CA SER A 86 -5.59 1.58 16.55
C SER A 86 -4.69 1.38 15.32
N VAL A 87 -3.36 1.39 15.51
CA VAL A 87 -2.41 1.14 14.41
C VAL A 87 -2.55 -0.28 13.86
N ARG A 88 -2.71 -1.28 14.73
CA ARG A 88 -2.95 -2.66 14.29
C ARG A 88 -4.25 -2.78 13.50
N SER A 89 -5.33 -2.15 13.95
CA SER A 89 -6.60 -2.14 13.23
C SER A 89 -6.48 -1.50 11.85
N GLU A 90 -5.73 -0.41 11.72
CA GLU A 90 -5.44 0.23 10.43
C GLU A 90 -4.68 -0.71 9.48
N ILE A 91 -3.60 -1.34 9.96
CA ILE A 91 -2.82 -2.30 9.17
C ILE A 91 -3.70 -3.47 8.70
N CYS A 92 -4.53 -4.02 9.60
CA CYS A 92 -5.47 -5.08 9.23
C CYS A 92 -6.46 -4.60 8.17
N ALA A 93 -7.02 -3.40 8.30
CA ALA A 93 -7.95 -2.86 7.31
C ALA A 93 -7.30 -2.68 5.94
N GLN A 94 -6.03 -2.25 5.89
CA GLN A 94 -5.30 -2.12 4.62
C GLN A 94 -5.01 -3.47 3.98
N LEU A 95 -4.65 -4.48 4.78
CA LEU A 95 -4.48 -5.85 4.29
C LEU A 95 -5.81 -6.41 3.75
N ASP A 96 -6.90 -6.24 4.50
CA ASP A 96 -8.23 -6.70 4.07
C ASP A 96 -8.66 -6.01 2.77
N ALA A 97 -8.43 -4.69 2.64
CA ALA A 97 -8.75 -3.93 1.43
C ALA A 97 -7.90 -4.37 0.23
N PHE A 98 -6.64 -4.74 0.46
CA PHE A 98 -5.76 -5.32 -0.56
C PHE A 98 -6.32 -6.65 -1.07
N GLU A 99 -6.61 -7.57 -0.16
CA GLU A 99 -7.09 -8.91 -0.48
C GLU A 99 -8.46 -8.86 -1.16
N GLN A 100 -9.33 -7.93 -0.77
CA GLN A 100 -10.65 -7.74 -1.38
C GLN A 100 -10.60 -7.40 -2.88
N HIS A 101 -9.58 -6.67 -3.34
CA HIS A 101 -9.50 -6.22 -4.74
C HIS A 101 -8.51 -7.01 -5.60
N THR A 102 -7.58 -7.74 -4.97
CA THR A 102 -6.57 -8.53 -5.70
C THR A 102 -6.81 -10.04 -5.61
N GLY A 103 -7.70 -10.48 -4.72
CA GLY A 103 -8.02 -11.89 -4.49
C GLY A 103 -6.87 -12.72 -3.90
N ARG A 104 -5.76 -12.10 -3.50
CA ARG A 104 -4.57 -12.77 -2.95
C ARG A 104 -3.91 -11.94 -1.84
N PRO A 105 -3.19 -12.57 -0.91
CA PRO A 105 -2.39 -11.82 0.06
C PRO A 105 -1.24 -11.08 -0.63
N PRO A 106 -0.76 -9.97 -0.05
CA PRO A 106 0.37 -9.25 -0.60
C PRO A 106 1.65 -10.10 -0.51
N ALA A 107 2.50 -10.02 -1.53
CA ALA A 107 3.78 -10.73 -1.56
C ALA A 107 4.77 -10.17 -0.53
N TYR A 108 4.70 -8.87 -0.27
CA TYR A 108 5.46 -8.16 0.76
C TYR A 108 4.64 -7.01 1.33
N VAL A 109 5.03 -6.54 2.50
CA VAL A 109 4.45 -5.36 3.14
C VAL A 109 5.58 -4.40 3.46
N ASP A 110 5.55 -3.21 2.87
CA ASP A 110 6.46 -2.10 3.17
C ASP A 110 5.67 -0.89 3.67
N GLY A 111 6.34 0.22 4.00
CA GLY A 111 5.69 1.42 4.54
C GLY A 111 6.17 2.69 3.86
N HIS A 112 5.31 3.71 3.80
CA HIS A 112 5.52 4.96 3.05
C HIS A 112 6.68 5.85 3.47
N GLN A 113 7.49 5.43 4.43
CA GLN A 113 8.86 5.89 4.52
C GLN A 113 9.68 4.70 4.98
N HIS A 114 10.78 4.40 4.29
CA HIS A 114 11.82 3.49 4.73
C HIS A 114 12.35 3.92 6.12
N VAL A 115 11.60 3.63 7.19
CA VAL A 115 12.09 3.70 8.57
C VAL A 115 12.77 2.36 8.81
N HIS A 116 14.01 2.26 8.32
CA HIS A 116 15.01 1.32 8.81
C HIS A 116 15.65 1.87 10.10
#